data_AF-A0A7V3JS02-F1
#
_entry.id   AF-A0A7V3JS02-F1
#
_cell.length_a   1.000
_cell.length_b   1.000
_cell.length_c   1.000
_cell.angle_alpha   90.00
_cell.angle_beta   90.00
_cell.angle_gamma   90.00
#
_symmetry.space_group_name_H-M   'P 1'
#
loop_
_entity.id
_entity.type
_entity.pdbx_description
1 polymer ?
#
loop_
_entity_poly.entity_id
_entity_poly.type
_entity_poly.pdbx_seq_one_letter_code
_entity_poly.pdbx_strand_id
1 'polypeptide(L)'
;MTLEEKIAEKLDRFITKIEKIVYRMNLPRLLAIVRKYAEIGDISWIYYVKLIEENVKMYGIKTNISSKVSKIKEIGYKTTVLLELKEARKCAEIGDAFGMELAIEKVMKNAEEYAKKFGEDLSNLYNQIEKIKKIGYRRAIPLELEAARRHAELGDVLDMEISIERAQKYAEKLGVDIFDQVEEIKKIGYRKAIPLKLEAARKSAELGDALRMEECLNFAQKYAEKCGEKIPDQVVAEIYEIYKKQLQSFDD
;
A
#
# COMPACT_ATOMS: atom_id res chain seq x y z
N MET A 1 59.70 -22.83 -16.26
CA MET A 1 59.21 -21.51 -16.69
C MET A 1 60.08 -20.99 -17.81
N THR A 2 59.51 -20.84 -19.02
CA THR A 2 60.20 -20.41 -20.23
C THR A 2 60.57 -18.92 -20.16
N LEU A 3 61.43 -18.45 -21.06
CA LEU A 3 61.79 -17.03 -21.17
C LEU A 3 60.56 -16.18 -21.49
N GLU A 4 59.66 -16.68 -22.33
CA GLU A 4 58.39 -16.05 -22.70
C GLU A 4 57.46 -15.90 -21.49
N GLU A 5 57.33 -16.95 -20.67
CA GLU A 5 56.53 -16.90 -19.43
C GLU A 5 57.09 -15.86 -18.45
N LYS A 6 58.43 -15.75 -18.32
CA LYS A 6 59.09 -14.73 -17.49
C LYS A 6 58.87 -13.30 -17.99
N ILE A 7 58.84 -13.10 -19.31
CA ILE A 7 58.58 -11.79 -19.93
C ILE A 7 57.12 -11.40 -19.75
N ALA A 8 56.19 -12.33 -20.00
CA ALA A 8 54.77 -12.13 -19.79
C ALA A 8 54.46 -11.76 -18.33
N GLU A 9 55.03 -12.48 -17.37
CA GLU A 9 54.83 -12.21 -15.94
C GLU A 9 55.39 -10.83 -15.51
N LYS A 10 56.50 -10.38 -16.11
CA LYS A 10 57.05 -9.04 -15.85
C LYS A 10 56.19 -7.94 -16.47
N LEU A 11 55.69 -8.13 -17.69
CA LEU A 11 54.79 -7.20 -18.36
C LEU A 11 53.48 -7.05 -17.59
N ASP A 12 52.88 -8.16 -17.17
CA ASP A 12 51.64 -8.17 -16.38
C ASP A 12 51.80 -7.41 -15.04
N ARG A 13 52.92 -7.64 -14.33
CA ARG A 13 53.26 -6.88 -13.13
C ARG A 13 53.46 -5.38 -13.39
N PHE A 14 54.05 -5.02 -14.53
CA PHE A 14 54.27 -3.61 -14.90
C PHE A 14 52.95 -2.91 -15.25
N ILE A 15 52.10 -3.56 -16.06
CA ILE A 15 50.76 -3.09 -16.41
C ILE A 15 49.93 -2.87 -15.14
N THR A 16 49.85 -3.87 -14.26
CA THR A 16 49.14 -3.79 -12.97
C THR A 16 49.60 -2.59 -12.12
N LYS A 17 50.91 -2.28 -12.16
CA LYS A 17 51.48 -1.15 -11.41
C LYS A 17 51.06 0.19 -12.00
N ILE A 18 51.00 0.31 -13.34
CA ILE A 18 50.49 1.51 -14.02
C ILE A 18 49.00 1.69 -13.72
N GLU A 19 48.19 0.65 -13.87
CA GLU A 19 46.75 0.68 -13.59
C GLU A 19 46.46 1.13 -12.15
N LYS A 20 47.21 0.61 -11.18
CA LYS A 20 47.14 1.05 -9.77
C LYS A 20 47.41 2.54 -9.59
N ILE A 21 48.39 3.11 -10.30
CA ILE A 21 48.73 4.54 -10.23
C ILE A 21 47.59 5.36 -10.84
N VAL A 22 47.15 5.00 -12.05
CA VAL A 22 46.05 5.68 -12.75
C VAL A 22 44.77 5.65 -11.92
N TYR A 23 44.45 4.51 -11.32
CA TYR A 23 43.28 4.37 -10.45
C TYR A 23 43.39 5.26 -9.21
N ARG A 24 44.55 5.28 -8.53
CA ARG A 24 44.76 6.16 -7.36
C ARG A 24 44.60 7.64 -7.70
N MET A 25 45.04 8.07 -8.88
CA MET A 25 44.89 9.46 -9.33
C MET A 25 43.43 9.83 -9.58
N ASN A 26 42.63 8.90 -10.13
CA ASN A 26 41.23 9.15 -10.47
C ASN A 26 40.24 8.89 -9.32
N LEU A 27 40.64 8.13 -8.31
CA LEU A 27 39.79 7.72 -7.19
C LEU A 27 39.10 8.88 -6.44
N PRO A 28 39.76 10.04 -6.13
CA PRO A 28 39.06 11.16 -5.50
C PRO A 28 37.90 11.70 -6.35
N ARG A 29 38.07 11.75 -7.68
CA ARG A 29 37.04 12.19 -8.61
C ARG A 29 35.89 11.20 -8.68
N LEU A 30 36.19 9.89 -8.72
CA LEU A 30 35.18 8.84 -8.64
C LEU A 30 34.38 8.97 -7.34
N LEU A 31 35.02 9.05 -6.18
CA LEU A 31 34.35 9.21 -4.89
C LEU A 31 33.42 10.44 -4.86
N ALA A 32 33.81 11.56 -5.48
CA ALA A 32 32.97 12.75 -5.58
C ALA A 32 31.72 12.53 -6.46
N ILE A 33 31.86 11.85 -7.60
CA ILE A 33 30.74 11.51 -8.49
C ILE A 33 29.76 10.57 -7.77
N VAL A 34 30.26 9.52 -7.14
CA VAL A 34 29.43 8.55 -6.41
C VAL A 34 28.70 9.21 -5.25
N ARG A 35 29.39 10.10 -4.52
CA ARG A 35 28.76 10.91 -3.47
C ARG A 35 27.62 11.76 -4.02
N LYS A 36 27.78 12.38 -5.19
CA LYS A 36 26.71 13.17 -5.81
C LYS A 36 25.48 12.30 -6.13
N TYR A 37 25.67 11.10 -6.67
CA TYR A 37 24.57 10.15 -6.89
C TYR A 37 23.88 9.76 -5.58
N ALA A 38 24.64 9.51 -4.52
CA ALA A 38 24.12 9.23 -3.19
C ALA A 38 23.31 10.42 -2.63
N GLU A 39 23.81 11.64 -2.75
CA GLU A 39 23.15 12.87 -2.26
C GLU A 39 21.84 13.20 -2.99
N ILE A 40 21.63 12.69 -4.19
CA ILE A 40 20.36 12.83 -4.93
C ILE A 40 19.49 11.57 -4.88
N GLY A 41 19.95 10.52 -4.19
CA GLY A 41 19.24 9.24 -4.07
C GLY A 41 19.21 8.39 -5.33
N ASP A 42 20.05 8.66 -6.33
CA ASP A 42 20.18 7.87 -7.56
C ASP A 42 20.87 6.55 -7.27
N ILE A 43 20.15 5.44 -7.48
CA ILE A 43 20.60 4.07 -7.15
C ILE A 43 21.93 3.66 -7.83
N SER A 44 22.38 4.39 -8.85
CA SER A 44 23.69 4.20 -9.47
C SER A 44 24.84 4.30 -8.47
N TRP A 45 24.67 5.03 -7.36
CA TRP A 45 25.69 5.12 -6.31
C TRP A 45 26.08 3.75 -5.76
N ILE A 46 25.15 2.79 -5.68
CA ILE A 46 25.39 1.42 -5.19
C ILE A 46 26.37 0.67 -6.10
N TYR A 47 26.13 0.75 -7.41
CA TYR A 47 26.97 0.09 -8.41
C TYR A 47 28.41 0.63 -8.34
N TYR A 48 28.56 1.94 -8.30
CA TYR A 48 29.89 2.55 -8.28
C TYR A 48 30.61 2.36 -6.94
N VAL A 49 29.90 2.32 -5.82
CA VAL A 49 30.49 1.96 -4.52
C VAL A 49 31.10 0.56 -4.58
N LYS A 50 30.36 -0.42 -5.11
CA LYS A 50 30.85 -1.81 -5.25
C LYS A 50 32.10 -1.87 -6.13
N LEU A 51 32.07 -1.19 -7.28
CA LEU A 51 33.20 -1.12 -8.19
C LEU A 51 34.44 -0.48 -7.53
N ILE A 52 34.25 0.51 -6.65
CA ILE A 52 35.34 1.10 -5.88
C ILE A 52 35.90 0.09 -4.88
N GLU A 53 35.06 -0.61 -4.12
CA GLU A 53 35.49 -1.61 -3.14
C GLU A 53 36.28 -2.77 -3.79
N GLU A 54 35.81 -3.26 -4.95
CA GLU A 54 36.48 -4.32 -5.73
C GLU A 54 37.85 -3.88 -6.23
N ASN A 55 37.95 -2.68 -6.82
CA ASN A 55 39.23 -2.15 -7.32
C ASN A 55 40.22 -1.86 -6.18
N VAL A 56 39.74 -1.36 -5.03
CA VAL A 56 40.60 -1.14 -3.85
C VAL A 56 41.19 -2.45 -3.35
N LYS A 57 40.40 -3.53 -3.35
CA LYS A 57 40.85 -4.88 -3.01
C LYS A 57 41.85 -5.41 -4.04
N MET A 58 41.51 -5.34 -5.33
CA MET A 58 42.35 -5.80 -6.45
C MET A 58 43.73 -5.14 -6.44
N TYR A 59 43.78 -3.81 -6.29
CA TYR A 59 45.04 -3.06 -6.33
C TYR A 59 45.75 -2.94 -4.97
N GLY A 60 45.20 -3.51 -3.89
CA GLY A 60 45.78 -3.46 -2.54
C GLY A 60 46.03 -2.03 -2.05
N ILE A 61 45.04 -1.16 -2.19
CA ILE A 61 45.17 0.27 -1.86
C ILE A 61 44.91 0.49 -0.35
N LYS A 62 45.99 0.56 0.44
CA LYS A 62 45.95 0.95 1.87
C LYS A 62 45.69 2.45 2.02
N THR A 63 44.44 2.87 2.06
CA THR A 63 44.03 4.28 2.24
C THR A 63 42.75 4.36 3.07
N ASN A 64 42.40 5.55 3.57
CA ASN A 64 41.14 5.80 4.30
C ASN A 64 39.89 5.80 3.39
N ILE A 65 39.86 4.95 2.35
CA ILE A 65 38.71 4.83 1.44
C ILE A 65 37.53 4.20 2.14
N SER A 66 37.77 3.23 3.01
CA SER A 66 36.70 2.52 3.73
C SER A 66 35.76 3.50 4.45
N SER A 67 36.29 4.48 5.22
CA SER A 67 35.44 5.47 5.90
C SER A 67 34.70 6.40 4.93
N LYS A 68 35.30 6.77 3.78
CA LYS A 68 34.64 7.60 2.77
C LYS A 68 33.50 6.84 2.09
N VAL A 69 33.73 5.59 1.75
CA VAL A 69 32.71 4.70 1.17
C VAL A 69 31.58 4.46 2.16
N SER A 70 31.86 4.20 3.44
CA SER A 70 30.83 4.08 4.47
C SER A 70 29.95 5.34 4.57
N LYS A 71 30.54 6.54 4.55
CA LYS A 71 29.77 7.79 4.54
C LYS A 71 28.89 7.94 3.29
N ILE A 72 29.39 7.54 2.13
CA ILE A 72 28.61 7.57 0.88
C ILE A 72 27.44 6.59 0.96
N LYS A 73 27.67 5.37 1.49
CA LYS A 73 26.63 4.37 1.74
C LYS A 73 25.54 4.92 2.65
N GLU A 74 25.92 5.54 3.76
CA GLU A 74 24.99 6.16 4.72
C GLU A 74 24.16 7.27 4.07
N ILE A 75 24.80 8.20 3.34
CA ILE A 75 24.11 9.30 2.64
C ILE A 75 23.14 8.76 1.59
N GLY A 76 23.61 7.82 0.76
CA GLY A 76 22.84 7.25 -0.33
C GLY A 76 21.62 6.50 0.17
N TYR A 77 21.83 5.64 1.17
CA TYR A 77 20.75 4.91 1.83
C TYR A 77 19.71 5.86 2.42
N LYS A 78 20.15 6.83 3.23
CA LYS A 78 19.25 7.79 3.87
C LYS A 78 18.46 8.60 2.84
N THR A 79 19.11 9.04 1.77
CA THR A 79 18.46 9.88 0.75
C THR A 79 17.47 9.08 -0.09
N THR A 80 17.86 7.89 -0.58
CA THR A 80 16.97 7.02 -1.36
C THR A 80 15.74 6.63 -0.53
N VAL A 81 15.93 6.17 0.71
CA VAL A 81 14.82 5.80 1.60
C VAL A 81 13.92 7.01 1.93
N LEU A 82 14.50 8.19 2.18
CA LEU A 82 13.70 9.40 2.45
C LEU A 82 12.86 9.83 1.24
N LEU A 83 13.40 9.74 0.03
CA LEU A 83 12.69 10.04 -1.21
C LEU A 83 11.56 9.05 -1.44
N GLU A 84 11.80 7.76 -1.20
CA GLU A 84 10.78 6.72 -1.36
C GLU A 84 9.66 6.86 -0.30
N LEU A 85 9.99 7.26 0.94
CA LEU A 85 8.99 7.53 1.98
C LEU A 85 8.19 8.81 1.73
N LYS A 86 8.64 9.70 0.84
CA LYS A 86 7.92 10.96 0.55
C LYS A 86 6.53 10.68 0.01
N GLU A 87 6.38 9.67 -0.83
CA GLU A 87 5.08 9.33 -1.40
C GLU A 87 4.14 8.73 -0.34
N ALA A 88 4.65 7.80 0.48
CA ALA A 88 3.90 7.26 1.62
C ALA A 88 3.43 8.37 2.57
N ARG A 89 4.26 9.39 2.84
CA ARG A 89 3.89 10.55 3.66
C ARG A 89 2.76 11.36 3.02
N LYS A 90 2.81 11.65 1.73
CA LYS A 90 1.72 12.38 1.06
C LYS A 90 0.40 11.63 1.14
N CYS A 91 0.41 10.34 0.84
CA CYS A 91 -0.77 9.48 0.95
C CYS A 91 -1.31 9.49 2.38
N ALA A 92 -0.43 9.30 3.38
CA ALA A 92 -0.81 9.38 4.78
C ALA A 92 -1.40 10.76 5.15
N GLU A 93 -0.85 11.83 4.59
CA GLU A 93 -1.30 13.18 4.86
C GLU A 93 -2.71 13.46 4.31
N ILE A 94 -3.10 12.85 3.21
CA ILE A 94 -4.45 13.00 2.66
C ILE A 94 -5.42 11.91 3.14
N GLY A 95 -4.96 10.98 3.98
CA GLY A 95 -5.76 9.86 4.46
C GLY A 95 -5.94 8.73 3.45
N ASP A 96 -5.16 8.70 2.37
CA ASP A 96 -5.10 7.57 1.43
C ASP A 96 -4.27 6.43 2.05
N ALA A 97 -4.91 5.65 2.92
CA ALA A 97 -4.25 4.55 3.62
C ALA A 97 -3.81 3.42 2.67
N PHE A 98 -4.54 3.18 1.57
CA PHE A 98 -4.18 2.15 0.60
C PHE A 98 -2.93 2.54 -0.19
N GLY A 99 -2.89 3.74 -0.77
CA GLY A 99 -1.71 4.25 -1.46
C GLY A 99 -0.50 4.38 -0.54
N MET A 100 -0.73 4.74 0.73
CA MET A 100 0.31 4.75 1.75
C MET A 100 0.91 3.35 1.97
N GLU A 101 0.08 2.33 2.16
CA GLU A 101 0.56 0.95 2.38
C GLU A 101 1.35 0.42 1.19
N LEU A 102 0.88 0.66 -0.03
CA LEU A 102 1.60 0.28 -1.26
C LEU A 102 2.95 1.00 -1.40
N ALA A 103 3.00 2.29 -1.09
CA ALA A 103 4.24 3.05 -1.12
C ALA A 103 5.24 2.54 -0.07
N ILE A 104 4.77 2.19 1.14
CA ILE A 104 5.59 1.60 2.20
C ILE A 104 6.13 0.23 1.79
N GLU A 105 5.30 -0.63 1.20
CA GLU A 105 5.73 -1.96 0.74
C GLU A 105 6.90 -1.85 -0.25
N LYS A 106 6.79 -0.92 -1.21
CA LYS A 106 7.86 -0.64 -2.18
C LYS A 106 9.16 -0.20 -1.49
N VAL A 107 9.06 0.72 -0.51
CA VAL A 107 10.23 1.19 0.26
C VAL A 107 10.88 0.02 1.01
N MET A 108 10.07 -0.81 1.68
CA MET A 108 10.54 -1.93 2.48
C MET A 108 11.27 -2.96 1.63
N LYS A 109 10.72 -3.32 0.47
CA LYS A 109 11.37 -4.25 -0.46
C LYS A 109 12.77 -3.77 -0.85
N ASN A 110 12.88 -2.50 -1.22
CA ASN A 110 14.17 -1.91 -1.59
C ASN A 110 15.12 -1.88 -0.40
N ALA A 111 14.66 -1.43 0.76
CA ALA A 111 15.47 -1.34 1.98
C ALA A 111 16.00 -2.71 2.45
N GLU A 112 15.19 -3.76 2.38
CA GLU A 112 15.59 -5.12 2.74
C GLU A 112 16.65 -5.70 1.79
N GLU A 113 16.51 -5.46 0.48
CA GLU A 113 17.54 -5.85 -0.49
C GLU A 113 18.88 -5.16 -0.19
N TYR A 114 18.85 -3.89 0.25
CA TYR A 114 20.05 -3.17 0.65
C TYR A 114 20.64 -3.69 1.95
N ALA A 115 19.82 -3.88 2.98
CA ALA A 115 20.26 -4.40 4.27
C ALA A 115 20.94 -5.77 4.11
N LYS A 116 20.39 -6.67 3.30
CA LYS A 116 21.01 -7.97 2.98
C LYS A 116 22.38 -7.84 2.31
N LYS A 117 22.55 -6.86 1.43
CA LYS A 117 23.80 -6.66 0.67
C LYS A 117 24.90 -5.99 1.51
N PHE A 118 24.54 -5.13 2.45
CA PHE A 118 25.48 -4.24 3.12
C PHE A 118 25.52 -4.36 4.65
N GLY A 119 24.66 -5.18 5.25
CA GLY A 119 24.62 -5.39 6.70
C GLY A 119 24.05 -4.20 7.47
N GLU A 120 23.16 -3.42 6.85
CA GLU A 120 22.57 -2.22 7.45
C GLU A 120 21.40 -2.57 8.40
N ASP A 121 21.27 -1.78 9.47
CA ASP A 121 20.16 -1.87 10.42
C ASP A 121 18.93 -1.07 9.93
N LEU A 122 17.78 -1.74 9.87
CA LEU A 122 16.52 -1.16 9.41
C LEU A 122 15.66 -0.57 10.55
N SER A 123 16.10 -0.67 11.81
CA SER A 123 15.30 -0.25 12.98
C SER A 123 14.78 1.19 12.90
N ASN A 124 15.62 2.12 12.42
CA ASN A 124 15.21 3.52 12.25
C ASN A 124 14.17 3.69 11.13
N LEU A 125 14.25 2.89 10.06
CA LEU A 125 13.26 2.91 8.98
C LEU A 125 11.91 2.39 9.48
N TYR A 126 11.89 1.27 10.19
CA TYR A 126 10.66 0.74 10.81
C TYR A 126 9.99 1.79 11.71
N ASN A 127 10.77 2.49 12.56
CA ASN A 127 10.24 3.55 13.42
C ASN A 127 9.63 4.72 12.63
N GLN A 128 10.19 5.08 11.47
CA GLN A 128 9.63 6.12 10.61
C GLN A 128 8.36 5.66 9.91
N ILE A 129 8.34 4.43 9.39
CA ILE A 129 7.17 3.83 8.75
C ILE A 129 6.01 3.76 9.74
N GLU A 130 6.27 3.36 10.98
CA GLU A 130 5.24 3.27 12.00
C GLU A 130 4.60 4.64 12.31
N LYS A 131 5.41 5.71 12.34
CA LYS A 131 4.89 7.08 12.46
C LYS A 131 4.01 7.48 11.28
N ILE A 132 4.41 7.12 10.05
CA ILE A 132 3.65 7.40 8.83
C ILE A 132 2.32 6.65 8.85
N LYS A 133 2.35 5.34 9.15
CA LYS A 133 1.14 4.50 9.28
C LYS A 133 0.17 5.09 10.29
N LYS A 134 0.66 5.51 11.46
CA LYS A 134 -0.19 6.12 12.48
C LYS A 134 -0.89 7.38 12.00
N ILE A 135 -0.20 8.24 11.25
CA ILE A 135 -0.79 9.44 10.65
C ILE A 135 -1.84 9.05 9.60
N GLY A 136 -1.49 8.15 8.69
CA GLY A 136 -2.37 7.73 7.60
C GLY A 136 -3.66 7.10 8.08
N TYR A 137 -3.57 6.10 8.98
CA TYR A 137 -4.76 5.46 9.55
C TYR A 137 -5.64 6.45 10.32
N ARG A 138 -5.03 7.36 11.08
CA ARG A 138 -5.78 8.36 11.86
C ARG A 138 -6.56 9.30 10.95
N ARG A 139 -6.02 9.63 9.77
CA ARG A 139 -6.71 10.46 8.76
C ARG A 139 -7.71 9.66 7.93
N ALA A 140 -7.45 8.38 7.66
CA ALA A 140 -8.31 7.53 6.85
C ALA A 140 -9.61 7.13 7.56
N ILE A 141 -9.58 6.82 8.86
CA ILE A 141 -10.77 6.41 9.63
C ILE A 141 -11.96 7.36 9.46
N PRO A 142 -11.83 8.68 9.73
CA PRO A 142 -12.98 9.59 9.57
C PRO A 142 -13.44 9.71 8.11
N LEU A 143 -12.54 9.62 7.13
CA LEU A 143 -12.90 9.67 5.71
C LEU A 143 -13.73 8.45 5.28
N GLU A 144 -13.35 7.25 5.74
CA GLU A 144 -14.08 6.02 5.47
C GLU A 144 -15.43 6.00 6.20
N LEU A 145 -15.50 6.51 7.43
CA LEU A 145 -16.78 6.67 8.14
C LEU A 145 -17.71 7.67 7.44
N GLU A 146 -17.17 8.77 6.91
CA GLU A 146 -17.94 9.75 6.14
C GLU A 146 -18.43 9.15 4.81
N ALA A 147 -17.58 8.39 4.12
CA ALA A 147 -17.97 7.65 2.91
C ALA A 147 -19.09 6.65 3.23
N ALA A 148 -18.95 5.85 4.28
CA ALA A 148 -19.98 4.92 4.72
C ALA A 148 -21.30 5.64 5.04
N ARG A 149 -21.25 6.81 5.69
CA ARG A 149 -22.43 7.62 5.98
C ARG A 149 -23.13 8.09 4.69
N ARG A 150 -22.38 8.55 3.69
CA ARG A 150 -22.95 8.94 2.39
C ARG A 150 -23.65 7.76 1.70
N HIS A 151 -23.03 6.58 1.69
CA HIS A 151 -23.67 5.37 1.13
C HIS A 151 -24.90 4.94 1.94
N ALA A 152 -24.84 5.04 3.27
CA ALA A 152 -25.97 4.77 4.16
C ALA A 152 -27.17 5.69 3.87
N GLU A 153 -26.93 6.99 3.67
CA GLU A 153 -27.97 7.98 3.32
C GLU A 153 -28.63 7.70 1.97
N LEU A 154 -27.93 7.01 1.07
CA LEU A 154 -28.44 6.54 -0.23
C LEU A 154 -29.12 5.16 -0.15
N GLY A 155 -29.01 4.46 0.99
CA GLY A 155 -29.48 3.07 1.13
C GLY A 155 -28.61 2.06 0.39
N ASP A 156 -27.39 2.44 0.02
CA ASP A 156 -26.40 1.58 -0.61
C ASP A 156 -25.63 0.79 0.45
N VAL A 157 -26.20 -0.35 0.84
CA VAL A 157 -25.67 -1.17 1.93
C VAL A 157 -24.31 -1.78 1.61
N LEU A 158 -24.05 -2.13 0.34
CA LEU A 158 -22.82 -2.82 -0.04
C LEU A 158 -21.61 -1.89 0.15
N ASP A 159 -21.64 -0.71 -0.47
CA ASP A 159 -20.54 0.24 -0.38
C ASP A 159 -20.42 0.84 1.03
N MET A 160 -21.54 0.99 1.75
CA MET A 160 -21.52 1.33 3.17
C MET A 160 -20.73 0.30 4.00
N GLU A 161 -21.02 -0.99 3.84
CA GLU A 161 -20.34 -2.06 4.59
C GLU A 161 -18.85 -2.14 4.23
N ILE A 162 -18.49 -1.96 2.95
CA ILE A 162 -17.08 -1.92 2.50
C ILE A 162 -16.31 -0.77 3.17
N SER A 163 -16.87 0.44 3.21
CA SER A 163 -16.22 1.57 3.88
C SER A 163 -16.13 1.38 5.40
N ILE A 164 -17.15 0.80 6.04
CA ILE A 164 -17.09 0.42 7.46
C ILE A 164 -15.96 -0.57 7.73
N GLU A 165 -15.83 -1.62 6.92
CA GLU A 165 -14.78 -2.63 7.09
C GLU A 165 -13.39 -2.00 7.04
N ARG A 166 -13.16 -1.09 6.08
CA ARG A 166 -11.90 -0.34 5.98
C ARG A 166 -11.66 0.52 7.21
N ALA A 167 -12.65 1.28 7.67
CA ALA A 167 -12.55 2.08 8.89
C ALA A 167 -12.19 1.21 10.10
N GLN A 168 -12.85 0.07 10.29
CA GLN A 168 -12.60 -0.88 11.37
C GLN A 168 -11.19 -1.46 11.30
N LYS A 169 -10.73 -1.88 10.12
CA LYS A 169 -9.37 -2.36 9.90
C LYS A 169 -8.32 -1.31 10.28
N TYR A 170 -8.53 -0.04 9.94
CA TYR A 170 -7.60 1.03 10.30
C TYR A 170 -7.66 1.38 11.80
N ALA A 171 -8.84 1.33 12.40
CA ALA A 171 -9.04 1.54 13.83
C ALA A 171 -8.37 0.45 14.66
N GLU A 172 -8.49 -0.82 14.25
CA GLU A 172 -7.80 -1.96 14.87
C GLU A 172 -6.28 -1.76 14.87
N LYS A 173 -5.70 -1.36 13.72
CA LYS A 173 -4.26 -1.07 13.61
C LYS A 173 -3.79 0.07 14.53
N LEU A 174 -4.70 0.95 14.96
CA LEU A 174 -4.40 2.04 15.88
C LEU A 174 -4.81 1.77 17.33
N GLY A 175 -5.55 0.69 17.60
CA GLY A 175 -6.20 0.46 18.88
C GLY A 175 -7.22 1.53 19.24
N VAL A 176 -7.96 2.07 18.25
CA VAL A 176 -9.05 3.03 18.47
C VAL A 176 -10.39 2.31 18.39
N ASP A 177 -11.29 2.64 19.30
CA ASP A 177 -12.67 2.17 19.25
C ASP A 177 -13.54 3.13 18.42
N ILE A 178 -14.28 2.57 17.47
CA ILE A 178 -15.22 3.28 16.59
C ILE A 178 -16.62 2.61 16.58
N PHE A 179 -16.89 1.72 17.56
CA PHE A 179 -18.10 0.89 17.58
C PHE A 179 -19.39 1.70 17.47
N ASP A 180 -19.56 2.73 18.30
CA ASP A 180 -20.80 3.52 18.32
C ASP A 180 -21.08 4.22 16.99
N GLN A 181 -20.02 4.75 16.35
CA GLN A 181 -20.12 5.42 15.04
C GLN A 181 -20.54 4.44 13.94
N VAL A 182 -19.99 3.23 13.98
CA VAL A 182 -20.32 2.16 13.03
C VAL A 182 -21.77 1.71 13.20
N GLU A 183 -22.23 1.51 14.44
CA GLU A 183 -23.60 1.08 14.71
C GLU A 183 -24.64 2.15 14.31
N GLU A 184 -24.32 3.42 14.52
CA GLU A 184 -25.15 4.52 14.03
C GLU A 184 -25.30 4.49 12.50
N ILE A 185 -24.18 4.41 11.77
CA ILE A 185 -24.18 4.39 10.30
C ILE A 185 -24.94 3.18 9.77
N LYS A 186 -24.72 1.98 10.33
CA LYS A 186 -25.43 0.76 9.94
C LYS A 186 -26.94 0.90 10.10
N LYS A 187 -27.40 1.43 11.23
CA LYS A 187 -28.84 1.65 11.47
C LYS A 187 -29.45 2.60 10.44
N ILE A 188 -28.75 3.66 10.07
CA ILE A 188 -29.19 4.59 9.02
C ILE A 188 -29.31 3.86 7.69
N GLY A 189 -28.26 3.15 7.27
CA GLY A 189 -28.19 2.50 5.97
C GLY A 189 -29.22 1.38 5.80
N TYR A 190 -29.34 0.50 6.79
CA TYR A 190 -30.33 -0.57 6.77
C TYR A 190 -31.76 0.00 6.74
N ARG A 191 -32.08 0.99 7.58
CA ARG A 191 -33.40 1.62 7.58
C ARG A 191 -33.72 2.29 6.25
N LYS A 192 -32.73 2.94 5.62
CA LYS A 192 -32.89 3.58 4.32
C LYS A 192 -33.07 2.56 3.19
N ALA A 193 -32.43 1.40 3.28
CA ALA A 193 -32.46 0.35 2.27
C ALA A 193 -33.76 -0.48 2.26
N ILE A 194 -34.44 -0.64 3.41
CA ILE A 194 -35.71 -1.38 3.51
C ILE A 194 -36.73 -0.94 2.45
N PRO A 195 -37.14 0.34 2.37
CA PRO A 195 -38.14 0.76 1.38
C PRO A 195 -37.66 0.59 -0.06
N LEU A 196 -36.36 0.77 -0.34
CA LEU A 196 -35.78 0.55 -1.67
C LEU A 196 -35.87 -0.92 -2.11
N LYS A 197 -35.63 -1.85 -1.19
CA LYS A 197 -35.76 -3.29 -1.45
C LYS A 197 -37.21 -3.71 -1.62
N LEU A 198 -38.13 -3.14 -0.84
CA LEU A 198 -39.57 -3.37 -1.03
C LEU A 198 -40.06 -2.84 -2.38
N GLU A 199 -39.60 -1.67 -2.82
CA GLU A 199 -39.92 -1.15 -4.15
C GLU A 199 -39.34 -2.02 -5.27
N ALA A 200 -38.09 -2.49 -5.12
CA ALA A 200 -37.49 -3.41 -6.07
C ALA A 200 -38.25 -4.74 -6.16
N ALA A 201 -38.72 -5.27 -5.02
CA ALA A 201 -39.57 -6.46 -4.99
C ALA A 201 -40.88 -6.25 -5.74
N ARG A 202 -41.56 -5.10 -5.56
CA ARG A 202 -42.77 -4.74 -6.32
C ARG A 202 -42.49 -4.73 -7.83
N LYS A 203 -41.43 -4.07 -8.28
CA LYS A 203 -41.06 -4.03 -9.70
C LYS A 203 -40.77 -5.42 -10.27
N SER A 204 -40.10 -6.27 -9.50
CA SER A 204 -39.86 -7.66 -9.92
C SER A 204 -41.16 -8.47 -9.98
N ALA A 205 -42.10 -8.26 -9.05
CA ALA A 205 -43.42 -8.86 -9.09
C ALA A 205 -44.21 -8.44 -10.35
N GLU A 206 -44.21 -7.15 -10.68
CA GLU A 206 -44.84 -6.60 -11.89
C GLU A 206 -44.22 -7.16 -13.19
N LEU A 207 -42.96 -7.59 -13.14
CA LEU A 207 -42.27 -8.20 -14.29
C LEU A 207 -42.41 -9.73 -14.33
N GLY A 208 -43.05 -10.35 -13.34
CA GLY A 208 -43.13 -11.80 -13.24
C GLY A 208 -41.80 -12.48 -12.85
N ASP A 209 -40.83 -11.75 -12.29
CA ASP A 209 -39.54 -12.27 -11.84
C ASP A 209 -39.60 -12.68 -10.35
N ALA A 210 -40.06 -13.90 -10.09
CA ALA A 210 -40.18 -14.43 -8.73
C ALA A 210 -38.84 -14.48 -7.98
N LEU A 211 -37.76 -14.90 -8.65
CA LEU A 211 -36.46 -15.07 -8.00
C LEU A 211 -35.97 -13.73 -7.43
N ARG A 212 -35.98 -12.69 -8.26
CA ARG A 212 -35.52 -11.36 -7.85
C ARG A 212 -36.47 -10.70 -6.85
N MET A 213 -37.77 -10.95 -6.96
CA MET A 213 -38.76 -10.51 -5.97
C MET A 213 -38.44 -11.08 -4.58
N GLU A 214 -38.26 -12.40 -4.50
CA GLU A 214 -37.93 -13.12 -3.26
C GLU A 214 -36.60 -12.65 -2.66
N GLU A 215 -35.56 -12.48 -3.49
CA GLU A 215 -34.28 -11.93 -3.03
C GLU A 215 -34.44 -10.54 -2.40
N CYS A 216 -35.21 -9.66 -3.04
CA CYS A 216 -35.44 -8.31 -2.54
C CYS A 216 -36.23 -8.31 -1.22
N LEU A 217 -37.27 -9.15 -1.10
CA LEU A 217 -38.02 -9.32 0.15
C LEU A 217 -37.13 -9.84 1.28
N ASN A 218 -36.31 -10.86 1.01
CA ASN A 218 -35.37 -11.41 1.98
C ASN A 218 -34.36 -10.38 2.47
N PHE A 219 -33.82 -9.53 1.58
CA PHE A 219 -32.93 -8.45 1.99
C PHE A 219 -33.64 -7.40 2.84
N ALA A 220 -34.86 -7.01 2.45
CA ALA A 220 -35.64 -6.06 3.23
C ALA A 220 -35.90 -6.59 4.65
N GLN A 221 -36.26 -7.87 4.80
CA GLN A 221 -36.48 -8.52 6.08
C GLN A 221 -35.20 -8.54 6.93
N LYS A 222 -34.08 -8.99 6.35
CA LYS A 222 -32.78 -8.98 7.03
C LYS A 222 -32.38 -7.58 7.53
N TYR A 223 -32.62 -6.54 6.72
CA TYR A 223 -32.31 -5.17 7.13
C TYR A 223 -33.24 -4.67 8.23
N ALA A 224 -34.53 -5.00 8.18
CA ALA A 224 -35.47 -4.71 9.26
C ALA A 224 -35.05 -5.39 10.58
N GLU A 225 -34.67 -6.67 10.54
CA GLU A 225 -34.16 -7.40 11.70
C GLU A 225 -32.93 -6.73 12.31
N LYS A 226 -31.96 -6.31 11.48
CA LYS A 226 -30.77 -5.57 11.95
C LYS A 226 -31.12 -4.22 12.60
N CYS A 227 -32.26 -3.64 12.26
CA CYS A 227 -32.79 -2.42 12.89
C CYS A 227 -33.67 -2.69 14.11
N GLY A 228 -33.99 -3.95 14.43
CA GLY A 228 -34.99 -4.31 15.44
C GLY A 228 -36.43 -4.00 15.00
N GLU A 229 -36.66 -3.89 13.70
CA GLU A 229 -37.94 -3.60 13.07
C GLU A 229 -38.50 -4.88 12.40
N LYS A 230 -39.79 -4.86 12.05
CA LYS A 230 -40.42 -5.93 11.26
C LYS A 230 -41.14 -5.31 10.07
N ILE A 231 -41.05 -5.98 8.92
CA ILE A 231 -41.88 -5.64 7.78
C ILE A 231 -43.30 -6.14 8.05
N PRO A 232 -44.34 -5.29 7.93
CA PRO A 232 -45.71 -5.73 8.13
C PRO A 232 -46.11 -6.79 7.11
N ASP A 233 -46.77 -7.86 7.56
CA ASP A 233 -47.24 -8.97 6.71
C ASP A 233 -48.13 -8.49 5.56
N GLN A 234 -48.90 -7.41 5.77
CA GLN A 234 -49.75 -6.83 4.73
C GLN A 234 -48.94 -6.33 3.52
N VAL A 235 -47.75 -5.76 3.75
CA VAL A 235 -46.87 -5.27 2.68
C VAL A 235 -46.31 -6.44 1.87
N VAL A 236 -45.97 -7.53 2.56
CA VAL A 236 -45.49 -8.75 1.90
C VAL A 236 -46.60 -9.38 1.05
N ALA A 237 -47.81 -9.52 1.62
CA ALA A 237 -48.97 -10.07 0.94
C ALA A 237 -49.36 -9.25 -0.30
N GLU A 238 -49.31 -7.92 -0.22
CA GLU A 238 -49.54 -7.01 -1.36
C GLU A 238 -48.61 -7.34 -2.54
N ILE A 239 -47.32 -7.55 -2.28
CA ILE A 239 -46.31 -7.84 -3.31
C ILE A 239 -46.59 -9.20 -4.00
N TYR A 240 -46.97 -10.22 -3.23
CA TYR A 240 -47.36 -11.52 -3.80
C TYR A 240 -48.63 -11.44 -4.65
N GLU A 241 -49.61 -10.63 -4.25
CA GLU A 241 -50.82 -10.44 -5.05
C GLU A 241 -50.53 -9.70 -6.37
N ILE A 242 -49.57 -8.77 -6.40
CA ILE A 242 -49.08 -8.15 -7.65
C ILE A 242 -48.50 -9.23 -8.57
N TYR A 243 -47.62 -10.10 -8.05
CA TYR A 243 -47.01 -11.17 -8.83
C TYR A 243 -48.05 -12.15 -9.39
N LYS A 244 -49.04 -12.54 -8.57
CA LYS A 244 -50.11 -13.44 -8.99
C LYS A 244 -50.96 -12.87 -10.12
N LYS A 245 -51.31 -11.57 -10.06
CA LYS A 245 -52.02 -10.89 -11.15
C LYS A 245 -51.19 -10.85 -12.42
N GLN A 246 -49.89 -10.61 -12.30
CA GLN A 246 -48.99 -10.61 -13.45
C GLN A 246 -48.93 -11.99 -14.13
N LEU A 247 -48.89 -13.08 -13.36
CA LEU A 247 -48.96 -14.43 -13.92
C LEU A 247 -50.27 -14.68 -14.70
N GLN A 248 -51.41 -14.26 -14.13
CA GLN A 248 -52.70 -14.41 -14.79
C GLN A 248 -52.78 -13.63 -16.11
N SER A 249 -52.08 -12.50 -16.23
CA SER A 249 -52.02 -11.72 -17.47
C SER A 249 -51.23 -12.38 -18.61
N PHE A 250 -50.45 -13.43 -18.32
CA PHE A 250 -49.78 -14.23 -19.36
C PHE A 250 -50.65 -15.37 -19.88
N ASP A 251 -51.73 -15.71 -19.18
CA ASP A 251 -52.65 -16.81 -19.52
C ASP A 251 -53.87 -16.33 -20.34
N ASP A 252 -54.08 -15.01 -20.47
CA ASP A 252 -55.12 -14.34 -21.26
C ASP A 252 -54.60 -13.85 -22.63
#